data_AF-A0A1Y5DUF8-F1
#
_entry.id   AF-A0A1Y5DUF8-F1
#
_cell.length_a   1.000
_cell.length_b   1.000
_cell.length_c   1.000
_cell.angle_alpha   90.00
_cell.angle_beta   90.00
_cell.angle_gamma   90.00
#
_symmetry.space_group_name_H-M   'P 1'
#
loop_
_entity.id
_entity.type
_entity.pdbx_description
1 polymer ?
#
loop_
_entity_poly.entity_id
_entity_poly.type
_entity_poly.pdbx_seq_one_letter_code
_entity_poly.pdbx_strand_id
1 'polypeptide(L)'
;MQDISIFDIVIVSVTVLLGLKGLFRGFIKEVFGLIGIVGGIFVASRAATDIGEYISPLLALENESSIKLVGFIAGLIGFWVVMYIVGLILSKMSSMSGLGIIDRTFGFIFGAGKVFLIVSIIIYALSQVKVFKDKLETNFADTYSYPLLVEVGAYIIKLDIAQATSKVEQSVDQAVTATKEAAADMTKEAVAKKVEEMTAEVTQKVEETINSVKETTTKQEVVLEKVVDKEIKEANEEIK
;
A
#
# COMPACT_ATOMS: atom_id res chain seq x y z
N MET A 1 -16.00 -29.52 18.64
CA MET A 1 -16.59 -29.60 17.29
C MET A 1 -16.72 -28.17 16.82
N GLN A 2 -16.33 -27.85 15.58
CA GLN A 2 -16.50 -26.48 15.07
C GLN A 2 -17.99 -26.26 14.83
N ASP A 3 -18.58 -25.29 15.53
CA ASP A 3 -19.99 -24.96 15.43
C ASP A 3 -20.17 -23.74 14.52
N ILE A 4 -21.25 -23.72 13.72
CA ILE A 4 -21.58 -22.54 12.92
C ILE A 4 -21.98 -21.42 13.87
N SER A 5 -21.09 -20.43 13.99
CA SER A 5 -21.27 -19.28 14.86
C SER A 5 -21.90 -18.11 14.12
N ILE A 6 -22.41 -17.14 14.89
CA ILE A 6 -22.84 -15.83 14.38
C ILE A 6 -21.70 -15.18 13.58
N PHE A 7 -20.45 -15.38 13.99
CA PHE A 7 -19.29 -14.91 13.26
C PHE A 7 -19.23 -15.47 11.83
N ASP A 8 -19.42 -16.79 11.68
CA ASP A 8 -19.43 -17.45 10.36
C ASP A 8 -20.55 -16.90 9.47
N ILE A 9 -21.75 -16.72 10.05
CA ILE A 9 -22.89 -16.15 9.35
C ILE A 9 -22.58 -14.73 8.87
N VAL A 10 -21.93 -13.91 9.70
CA VAL A 10 -21.55 -12.54 9.32
C VAL A 10 -20.52 -12.56 8.19
N ILE A 11 -19.46 -13.37 8.30
CA ILE A 11 -18.41 -13.46 7.26
C ILE A 11 -18.99 -13.93 5.93
N VAL A 12 -19.77 -15.00 5.95
CA VAL A 12 -20.42 -15.54 4.75
C VAL A 12 -21.39 -14.51 4.17
N SER A 13 -22.20 -13.86 5.01
CA SER A 13 -23.15 -12.85 4.56
C SER A 13 -22.45 -11.66 3.92
N VAL A 14 -21.41 -11.11 4.54
CA VAL A 14 -20.63 -9.99 3.98
C VAL A 14 -19.99 -10.40 2.65
N THR A 15 -19.39 -11.59 2.60
CA THR A 15 -18.75 -12.11 1.39
C THR A 15 -19.75 -12.29 0.25
N VAL A 16 -20.93 -12.84 0.55
CA VAL A 16 -22.01 -13.04 -0.43
C VAL A 16 -22.59 -11.70 -0.87
N LEU A 17 -22.96 -10.81 0.06
CA LEU A 17 -23.58 -9.51 -0.25
C LEU A 17 -22.67 -8.61 -1.07
N LEU A 18 -21.38 -8.55 -0.74
CA LEU A 18 -20.41 -7.78 -1.52
C LEU A 18 -20.04 -8.51 -2.82
N GLY A 19 -19.98 -9.85 -2.80
CA GLY A 19 -19.79 -10.68 -3.99
C GLY A 19 -20.93 -10.56 -5.00
N LEU A 20 -22.16 -10.30 -4.56
CA LEU A 20 -23.33 -10.03 -5.41
C LEU A 20 -23.07 -8.85 -6.35
N LYS A 21 -22.24 -7.87 -5.97
CA LYS A 21 -21.80 -6.80 -6.88
C LYS A 21 -21.13 -7.37 -8.15
N GLY A 22 -20.40 -8.47 -8.01
CA GLY A 22 -19.80 -9.22 -9.11
C GLY A 22 -20.84 -9.87 -10.02
N LEU A 23 -21.98 -10.32 -9.49
CA LEU A 23 -23.11 -10.81 -10.31
C LEU A 23 -23.65 -9.71 -11.23
N PHE A 24 -23.78 -8.48 -10.71
CA PHE A 24 -24.28 -7.35 -11.49
C PHE A 24 -23.23 -6.79 -12.45
N ARG A 25 -21.95 -6.80 -12.06
CA ARG A 25 -20.86 -6.29 -12.90
C ARG A 25 -20.38 -7.30 -13.93
N GLY A 26 -20.44 -8.61 -13.70
CA GLY A 26 -19.91 -9.63 -14.61
C GLY A 26 -18.41 -9.88 -14.43
N PHE A 27 -17.98 -11.11 -14.75
CA PHE A 27 -16.63 -11.63 -14.59
C PHE A 27 -15.61 -10.82 -15.39
N ILE A 28 -15.88 -10.58 -16.67
CA ILE A 28 -14.95 -9.89 -17.58
C ILE A 28 -14.62 -8.51 -17.00
N LYS A 29 -15.62 -7.75 -16.56
CA LYS A 29 -15.41 -6.42 -15.98
C LYS A 29 -14.62 -6.45 -14.67
N GLU A 30 -14.82 -7.45 -13.82
CA GLU A 30 -14.05 -7.60 -12.58
C GLU A 30 -12.59 -7.99 -12.85
N VAL A 31 -12.35 -8.93 -13.76
CA VAL A 31 -10.98 -9.37 -14.12
C VAL A 31 -10.20 -8.23 -14.77
N PHE A 32 -10.78 -7.55 -15.76
CA PHE A 32 -10.12 -6.41 -16.41
C PHE A 32 -9.92 -5.23 -15.44
N GLY A 33 -10.81 -5.06 -14.46
CA GLY A 33 -10.61 -4.11 -13.37
C GLY A 33 -9.38 -4.44 -12.52
N LEU A 34 -9.15 -5.72 -12.19
CA LEU A 34 -7.94 -6.15 -11.47
C LEU A 34 -6.68 -6.05 -12.35
N ILE A 35 -6.75 -6.50 -13.60
CA ILE A 35 -5.64 -6.36 -14.56
C ILE A 35 -5.28 -4.88 -14.74
N GLY A 36 -6.27 -3.99 -14.79
CA GLY A 36 -6.05 -2.55 -14.87
C GLY A 36 -5.26 -2.01 -13.68
N ILE A 37 -5.49 -2.51 -12.46
CA ILE A 37 -4.73 -2.09 -11.27
C ILE A 37 -3.34 -2.74 -11.28
N VAL A 38 -3.26 -4.07 -11.37
CA VAL A 38 -1.98 -4.81 -11.27
C VAL A 38 -1.06 -4.47 -12.45
N GLY A 39 -1.59 -4.54 -13.67
CA GLY A 39 -0.88 -4.11 -14.88
C GLY A 39 -0.62 -2.60 -14.89
N GLY A 40 -1.54 -1.81 -14.34
CA GLY A 40 -1.37 -0.36 -14.21
C GLY A 40 -0.19 0.00 -13.32
N ILE A 41 -0.03 -0.67 -12.17
CA ILE A 41 1.14 -0.50 -11.29
C ILE A 41 2.42 -0.84 -12.04
N PHE A 42 2.46 -1.96 -12.78
CA PHE A 42 3.63 -2.37 -13.55
C PHE A 42 3.99 -1.34 -14.63
N VAL A 43 3.03 -0.95 -15.47
CA VAL A 43 3.24 0.02 -16.56
C VAL A 43 3.60 1.39 -16.00
N ALA A 44 2.86 1.87 -15.00
CA ALA A 44 3.11 3.16 -14.38
C ALA A 44 4.46 3.22 -13.69
N SER A 45 4.90 2.14 -13.03
CA SER A 45 6.22 2.10 -12.37
C SER A 45 7.37 2.29 -13.36
N ARG A 46 7.19 1.89 -14.63
CA ARG A 46 8.20 2.02 -15.68
C ARG A 46 8.10 3.32 -16.44
N ALA A 47 6.88 3.79 -16.73
CA ALA A 47 6.62 4.98 -17.52
C ALA A 47 6.42 6.26 -16.69
N ALA A 48 6.58 6.19 -15.36
CA ALA A 48 6.33 7.31 -14.46
C ALA A 48 7.11 8.58 -14.82
N THR A 49 8.40 8.45 -15.16
CA THR A 49 9.24 9.60 -15.52
C THR A 49 8.74 10.21 -16.83
N ASP A 50 8.59 9.41 -17.89
CA ASP A 50 8.16 9.89 -19.21
C ASP A 50 6.80 10.59 -19.12
N ILE A 51 5.81 9.94 -18.51
CA ILE A 51 4.46 10.51 -18.34
C ILE A 51 4.51 11.76 -17.46
N GLY A 52 5.33 11.75 -16.40
CA GLY A 52 5.52 12.89 -15.52
C GLY A 52 6.08 14.10 -16.25
N GLU A 53 7.08 13.93 -17.10
CA GLU A 53 7.71 15.00 -17.88
C GLU A 53 6.76 15.63 -18.90
N TYR A 54 5.83 14.86 -19.48
CA TYR A 54 4.79 15.42 -20.34
C TYR A 54 3.77 16.26 -19.55
N ILE A 55 3.54 15.95 -18.28
CA ILE A 55 2.53 16.61 -17.42
C ILE A 55 3.14 17.76 -16.61
N SER A 56 4.44 17.71 -16.30
CA SER A 56 5.13 18.68 -15.45
C SER A 56 4.94 20.15 -15.90
N PRO A 57 4.90 20.50 -17.20
CA PRO A 57 4.69 21.89 -17.62
C PRO A 57 3.26 22.38 -17.35
N LEU A 58 2.27 21.47 -17.38
CA LEU A 58 0.86 21.79 -17.14
C LEU A 58 0.57 22.08 -15.66
N LEU A 59 1.34 21.46 -14.77
CA LEU A 59 1.17 21.55 -13.32
C LEU A 59 2.27 22.37 -12.62
N ALA A 60 3.16 23.01 -13.40
CA ALA A 60 4.31 23.76 -12.90
C ALA A 60 5.15 22.98 -11.87
N LEU A 61 5.42 21.71 -12.16
CA LEU A 61 6.19 20.83 -11.28
C LEU A 61 7.69 20.99 -11.58
N GLU A 62 8.46 21.43 -10.59
CA GLU A 62 9.91 21.61 -10.72
C GLU A 62 10.71 20.47 -10.04
N ASN A 63 10.09 19.78 -9.09
CA ASN A 63 10.75 18.74 -8.30
C ASN A 63 10.63 17.36 -8.97
N GLU A 64 11.76 16.70 -9.21
CA GLU A 64 11.83 15.39 -9.89
C GLU A 64 11.01 14.29 -9.19
N SER A 65 10.97 14.27 -7.86
CA SER A 65 10.16 13.30 -7.10
C SER A 65 8.66 13.56 -7.29
N SER A 66 8.26 14.83 -7.37
CA SER A 66 6.86 15.20 -7.63
C SER A 66 6.45 14.83 -9.07
N ILE A 67 7.33 15.07 -10.04
CA ILE A 67 7.13 14.70 -11.45
C ILE A 67 6.92 13.18 -11.57
N LYS A 68 7.80 12.38 -10.97
CA LYS A 68 7.68 10.91 -10.97
C LYS A 68 6.41 10.42 -10.28
N LEU A 69 6.04 10.99 -9.13
CA LEU A 69 4.83 10.61 -8.41
C LEU A 69 3.56 10.91 -9.23
N VAL A 70 3.48 12.11 -9.79
CA VAL A 70 2.34 12.52 -10.63
C VAL A 70 2.28 11.67 -11.89
N GLY A 71 3.41 11.40 -12.53
CA GLY A 71 3.49 10.52 -13.70
C GLY A 71 3.06 9.08 -13.38
N PHE A 72 3.44 8.55 -12.22
CA PHE A 72 2.96 7.24 -11.75
C PHE A 72 1.44 7.23 -11.57
N ILE A 73 0.87 8.21 -10.87
CA ILE A 73 -0.58 8.30 -10.63
C ILE A 73 -1.33 8.43 -11.96
N ALA A 74 -0.87 9.32 -12.84
CA ALA A 74 -1.47 9.55 -14.16
C ALA A 74 -1.39 8.30 -15.05
N GLY A 75 -0.23 7.63 -15.08
CA GLY A 75 -0.04 6.38 -15.82
C GLY A 75 -0.92 5.25 -15.30
N LEU A 76 -1.04 5.12 -13.98
CA LEU A 76 -1.87 4.10 -13.34
C LEU A 76 -3.35 4.32 -13.66
N ILE A 77 -3.85 5.56 -13.51
CA ILE A 77 -5.24 5.90 -13.83
C ILE A 77 -5.50 5.73 -15.32
N GLY A 78 -4.60 6.22 -16.18
CA GLY A 78 -4.73 6.11 -17.63
C GLY A 78 -4.82 4.66 -18.09
N PHE A 79 -3.89 3.80 -17.64
CA PHE A 79 -3.90 2.38 -17.95
C PHE A 79 -5.15 1.67 -17.40
N TRP A 80 -5.53 1.98 -16.15
CA TRP A 80 -6.73 1.41 -15.53
C TRP A 80 -7.99 1.77 -16.31
N VAL A 81 -8.13 3.02 -16.76
CA VAL A 81 -9.25 3.47 -17.60
C VAL A 81 -9.28 2.73 -18.93
N VAL A 82 -8.13 2.57 -19.60
CA VAL A 82 -8.05 1.81 -20.86
C VAL A 82 -8.51 0.36 -20.65
N MET A 83 -7.98 -0.32 -19.62
CA MET A 83 -8.40 -1.69 -19.31
C MET A 83 -9.86 -1.79 -18.92
N TYR A 84 -10.38 -0.80 -18.20
CA TYR A 84 -11.80 -0.73 -17.87
C TYR A 84 -12.66 -0.65 -19.13
N ILE A 85 -12.32 0.23 -20.09
CA ILE A 85 -13.03 0.35 -21.37
C ILE A 85 -12.97 -0.96 -22.16
N VAL A 86 -11.79 -1.60 -22.24
CA VAL A 86 -11.64 -2.91 -22.89
C VAL A 86 -12.54 -3.95 -22.23
N GLY A 87 -12.58 -4.01 -20.89
CA GLY A 87 -13.46 -4.88 -20.14
C GLY A 87 -14.95 -4.61 -20.40
N LEU A 88 -15.36 -3.34 -20.55
CA LEU A 88 -16.73 -2.98 -20.94
C LEU A 88 -17.09 -3.53 -22.33
N ILE A 89 -16.20 -3.34 -23.31
CA ILE A 89 -16.41 -3.79 -24.69
C ILE A 89 -16.52 -5.32 -24.73
N LEU A 90 -15.57 -6.03 -24.12
CA LEU A 90 -15.55 -7.49 -24.11
C LEU A 90 -16.75 -8.09 -23.35
N SER A 91 -17.17 -7.50 -22.23
CA SER A 91 -18.38 -7.94 -21.53
C SER A 91 -19.62 -7.74 -22.38
N LYS A 92 -19.70 -6.64 -23.14
CA LYS A 92 -20.80 -6.43 -24.10
C LYS A 92 -20.79 -7.47 -25.22
N MET A 93 -19.61 -7.78 -25.78
CA MET A 93 -19.47 -8.85 -26.77
C MET A 93 -19.92 -10.21 -26.24
N SER A 94 -19.47 -10.59 -25.04
CA SER A 94 -19.89 -11.83 -24.37
C SER A 94 -21.41 -11.90 -24.18
N SER A 95 -22.03 -10.78 -23.79
CA SER A 95 -23.49 -10.72 -23.63
C SER A 95 -24.24 -10.91 -24.95
N MET A 96 -23.71 -10.38 -26.07
CA MET A 96 -24.29 -10.57 -27.40
C MET A 96 -24.19 -12.02 -27.88
N SER A 97 -23.16 -12.75 -27.45
CA SER A 97 -22.98 -14.18 -27.76
C SER A 97 -23.87 -15.10 -26.91
N GLY A 98 -24.75 -14.57 -26.05
CA GLY A 98 -25.61 -15.36 -25.15
C GLY A 98 -24.92 -15.85 -23.88
N LEU A 99 -23.64 -15.53 -23.69
CA LEU A 99 -22.82 -15.90 -22.52
C LEU A 99 -23.00 -14.91 -21.35
N GLY A 100 -23.99 -14.02 -21.41
CA GLY A 100 -24.22 -13.03 -20.34
C GLY A 100 -24.50 -13.65 -18.98
N ILE A 101 -25.20 -14.79 -18.92
CA ILE A 101 -25.49 -15.47 -17.64
C ILE A 101 -24.20 -16.08 -17.06
N ILE A 102 -23.37 -16.71 -17.90
CA ILE A 102 -22.11 -17.31 -17.44
C ILE A 102 -21.15 -16.22 -16.96
N ASP A 103 -21.05 -15.09 -17.68
CA ASP A 103 -20.26 -13.92 -17.27
C ASP A 103 -20.70 -13.40 -15.89
N ARG A 104 -22.01 -13.30 -15.65
CA ARG A 104 -22.54 -12.87 -14.34
C ARG A 104 -22.24 -13.87 -13.23
N THR A 105 -22.49 -15.17 -13.44
CA THR A 105 -22.25 -16.20 -12.41
C THR A 105 -20.78 -16.30 -12.03
N PHE A 106 -19.87 -16.30 -13.00
CA PHE A 106 -18.43 -16.24 -12.71
C PHE A 106 -18.04 -14.90 -12.08
N GLY A 107 -18.75 -13.81 -12.41
CA GLY A 107 -18.60 -12.52 -11.77
C GLY A 107 -18.90 -12.57 -10.28
N PHE A 108 -19.96 -13.29 -9.88
CA PHE A 108 -20.25 -13.54 -8.46
C PHE A 108 -19.13 -14.33 -7.78
N ILE A 109 -18.69 -15.45 -8.36
CA ILE A 109 -17.64 -16.30 -7.77
C ILE A 109 -16.35 -15.51 -7.59
N PHE A 110 -15.94 -14.77 -8.62
CA PHE A 110 -14.73 -13.95 -8.58
C PHE A 110 -14.86 -12.77 -7.63
N GLY A 111 -16.02 -12.09 -7.61
CA GLY A 111 -16.29 -10.98 -6.69
C GLY A 111 -16.31 -11.44 -5.23
N ALA A 112 -16.98 -12.55 -4.94
CA ALA A 112 -17.00 -13.16 -3.61
C ALA A 112 -15.59 -13.62 -3.19
N GLY A 113 -14.85 -14.30 -4.09
CA GLY A 113 -13.48 -14.70 -3.85
C GLY A 113 -12.57 -13.50 -3.53
N LYS A 114 -12.67 -12.41 -4.29
CA LYS A 114 -11.91 -11.18 -4.03
C LYS A 114 -12.24 -10.58 -2.66
N VAL A 115 -13.52 -10.48 -2.31
CA VAL A 115 -13.95 -9.96 -1.00
C VAL A 115 -13.43 -10.86 0.12
N PHE A 116 -13.57 -12.18 -0.05
CA PHE A 116 -13.07 -13.16 0.91
C PHE A 116 -11.56 -13.01 1.14
N LEU A 117 -10.77 -12.91 0.07
CA LEU A 117 -9.32 -12.68 0.16
C LEU A 117 -8.98 -11.39 0.92
N ILE A 118 -9.70 -10.29 0.67
CA ILE A 118 -9.50 -9.02 1.39
C ILE A 118 -9.79 -9.20 2.89
N VAL A 119 -10.89 -9.86 3.23
CA VAL A 119 -11.25 -10.14 4.63
C VAL A 119 -10.19 -11.03 5.29
N SER A 120 -9.69 -12.06 4.60
CA SER A 120 -8.62 -12.94 5.10
C SER A 120 -7.34 -12.16 5.43
N ILE A 121 -6.91 -11.26 4.54
CA ILE A 121 -5.74 -10.40 4.78
C ILE A 121 -5.93 -9.53 6.02
N ILE A 122 -7.11 -8.91 6.17
CA ILE A 122 -7.43 -8.05 7.32
C ILE A 122 -7.43 -8.86 8.62
N ILE A 123 -8.12 -10.00 8.65
CA ILE A 123 -8.19 -10.85 9.86
C ILE A 123 -6.80 -11.35 10.24
N TYR A 124 -6.01 -11.83 9.27
CA TYR A 124 -4.64 -12.25 9.55
C TYR A 124 -3.78 -11.10 10.09
N ALA A 125 -3.87 -9.90 9.49
CA ALA A 125 -3.14 -8.73 9.95
C ALA A 125 -3.55 -8.33 11.39
N LEU A 126 -4.83 -8.40 11.73
CA LEU A 126 -5.31 -8.17 13.10
C LEU A 126 -4.79 -9.24 14.07
N SER A 127 -4.74 -10.51 13.66
CA SER A 127 -4.17 -11.60 14.46
C SER A 127 -2.66 -11.48 14.71
N GLN A 128 -1.93 -10.61 13.99
CA GLN A 128 -0.52 -10.30 14.29
C GLN A 128 -0.36 -9.34 15.48
N VAL A 129 -1.41 -8.60 15.84
CA VAL A 129 -1.36 -7.66 16.97
C VAL A 129 -1.92 -8.36 18.21
N LYS A 130 -1.08 -8.53 19.24
CA LYS A 130 -1.39 -9.33 20.44
C LYS A 130 -2.76 -9.03 21.08
N VAL A 131 -3.11 -7.75 21.25
CA VAL A 131 -4.40 -7.33 21.83
C VAL A 131 -5.60 -7.82 21.02
N PHE A 132 -5.50 -7.79 19.69
CA PHE A 132 -6.56 -8.26 18.81
C PHE A 132 -6.54 -9.79 18.71
N LYS A 133 -5.36 -10.40 18.65
CA LYS A 133 -5.20 -11.86 18.67
C LYS A 133 -5.91 -12.51 19.86
N ASP A 134 -5.65 -12.01 21.08
CA ASP A 134 -6.24 -12.58 22.29
C ASP A 134 -7.79 -12.50 22.24
N LYS A 135 -8.34 -11.40 21.73
CA LYS A 135 -9.80 -11.26 21.54
C LYS A 135 -10.33 -12.13 20.42
N LEU A 136 -9.63 -12.24 19.30
CA LEU A 136 -10.07 -13.01 18.14
C LEU A 136 -10.03 -14.52 18.45
N GLU A 137 -8.97 -15.00 19.09
CA GLU A 137 -8.86 -16.41 19.50
C GLU A 137 -9.87 -16.74 20.60
N THR A 138 -10.03 -15.90 21.62
CA THR A 138 -10.99 -16.17 22.72
C THR A 138 -12.44 -16.23 22.23
N ASN A 139 -12.83 -15.40 21.25
CA ASN A 139 -14.22 -15.31 20.81
C ASN A 139 -14.52 -16.13 19.54
N PHE A 140 -13.51 -16.44 18.72
CA PHE A 140 -13.73 -16.98 17.38
C PHE A 140 -12.84 -18.19 17.02
N ALA A 141 -11.93 -18.66 17.89
CA ALA A 141 -11.06 -19.79 17.56
C ALA A 141 -11.83 -21.08 17.19
N ASP A 142 -12.98 -21.32 17.83
CA ASP A 142 -13.80 -22.51 17.61
C ASP A 142 -14.72 -22.41 16.37
N THR A 143 -14.72 -21.25 15.70
CA THR A 143 -15.54 -21.03 14.49
C THR A 143 -14.89 -21.63 13.25
N TYR A 144 -15.68 -21.90 12.22
CA TYR A 144 -15.15 -22.49 10.99
C TYR A 144 -14.35 -21.50 10.15
N SER A 145 -14.85 -20.26 10.06
CA SER A 145 -14.33 -19.24 9.15
C SER A 145 -13.04 -18.62 9.68
N TYR A 146 -12.89 -18.44 10.99
CA TYR A 146 -11.71 -17.80 11.57
C TYR A 146 -10.38 -18.49 11.20
N PRO A 147 -10.17 -19.80 11.46
CA PRO A 147 -8.91 -20.45 11.10
C PRO A 147 -8.67 -20.43 9.59
N LEU A 148 -9.73 -20.60 8.78
CA LEU A 148 -9.65 -20.53 7.32
C LEU A 148 -9.18 -19.15 6.84
N LEU A 149 -9.74 -18.06 7.39
CA LEU A 149 -9.36 -16.69 7.06
C LEU A 149 -7.92 -16.38 7.47
N VAL A 150 -7.49 -16.85 8.66
CA VAL A 150 -6.11 -16.67 9.15
C VAL A 150 -5.12 -17.41 8.26
N GLU A 151 -5.40 -18.67 7.90
CA GLU A 151 -4.52 -19.48 7.05
C GLU A 151 -4.38 -18.86 5.64
N VAL A 152 -5.50 -18.52 5.01
CA VAL A 152 -5.51 -17.90 3.68
C VAL A 152 -4.81 -16.55 3.72
N GLY A 153 -5.07 -15.72 4.73
CA GLY A 153 -4.39 -14.43 4.90
C GLY A 153 -2.88 -14.58 5.10
N ALA A 154 -2.45 -15.57 5.91
CA ALA A 154 -1.05 -15.88 6.12
C ALA A 154 -0.35 -16.29 4.82
N TYR A 155 -1.00 -17.13 4.02
CA TYR A 155 -0.47 -17.58 2.75
C TYR A 155 -0.26 -16.39 1.78
N ILE A 156 -1.24 -15.50 1.67
CA ILE A 156 -1.17 -14.34 0.78
C ILE A 156 -0.05 -13.38 1.21
N ILE A 157 0.04 -13.03 2.49
CA ILE A 157 1.07 -12.08 2.97
C ILE A 157 2.47 -12.68 2.85
N LYS A 158 2.65 -13.98 3.12
CA LYS A 158 3.95 -14.63 2.94
C LYS A 158 4.42 -14.59 1.48
N LEU A 159 3.49 -14.75 0.51
CA LEU A 159 3.82 -14.61 -0.90
C LEU A 159 4.30 -13.19 -1.25
N ASP A 160 3.64 -12.16 -0.70
CA ASP A 160 4.00 -10.76 -0.98
C ASP A 160 5.35 -10.38 -0.33
N ILE A 161 5.57 -10.76 0.93
CA ILE A 161 6.86 -10.52 1.61
C ILE A 161 8.00 -11.25 0.93
N ALA A 162 7.82 -12.51 0.50
CA ALA A 162 8.87 -13.23 -0.22
C ALA A 162 9.26 -12.53 -1.54
N GLN A 163 8.27 -11.98 -2.26
CA GLN A 163 8.53 -11.21 -3.49
C GLN A 163 9.16 -9.84 -3.22
N ALA A 164 8.76 -9.17 -2.14
CA ALA A 164 9.37 -7.91 -1.73
C ALA A 164 10.83 -8.11 -1.28
N THR A 165 11.09 -9.12 -0.43
CA THR A 165 12.43 -9.43 0.08
C THR A 165 13.39 -9.82 -1.04
N SER A 166 12.97 -10.63 -2.01
CA SER A 166 13.85 -11.02 -3.14
C SER A 166 14.21 -9.83 -4.05
N LYS A 167 13.31 -8.87 -4.27
CA LYS A 167 13.62 -7.61 -4.98
C LYS A 167 14.60 -6.73 -4.20
N VAL A 168 14.47 -6.69 -2.87
CA VAL A 168 15.40 -5.97 -1.99
C VAL A 168 16.76 -6.66 -1.98
N GLU A 169 16.82 -7.99 -1.83
CA GLU A 169 18.06 -8.78 -1.90
C GLU A 169 18.77 -8.57 -3.24
N GLN A 170 18.05 -8.60 -4.36
CA GLN A 170 18.63 -8.35 -5.68
C GLN A 170 19.19 -6.92 -5.82
N SER A 171 18.51 -5.92 -5.24
CA SER A 171 18.99 -4.53 -5.26
C SER A 171 20.20 -4.33 -4.34
N VAL A 172 20.23 -5.02 -3.20
CA VAL A 172 21.36 -5.04 -2.26
C VAL A 172 22.55 -5.78 -2.87
N ASP A 173 22.35 -6.92 -3.52
CA ASP A 173 23.39 -7.68 -4.19
C ASP A 173 23.96 -6.93 -5.39
N GLN A 174 23.12 -6.22 -6.15
CA GLN A 174 23.59 -5.32 -7.22
C GLN A 174 24.40 -4.16 -6.67
N ALA A 175 23.97 -3.54 -5.56
CA ALA A 175 24.74 -2.49 -4.90
C ALA A 175 26.06 -3.02 -4.31
N VAL A 176 26.06 -4.21 -3.70
CA VAL A 176 27.25 -4.86 -3.14
C VAL A 176 28.22 -5.30 -4.24
N THR A 177 27.71 -5.78 -5.39
CA THR A 177 28.54 -6.18 -6.53
C THR A 177 29.14 -4.97 -7.24
N ALA A 178 28.35 -3.92 -7.48
CA ALA A 178 28.86 -2.66 -8.03
C ALA A 178 29.88 -2.00 -7.08
N THR A 179 29.70 -2.13 -5.76
CA THR A 179 30.67 -1.64 -4.77
C THR A 179 31.94 -2.49 -4.72
N LYS A 180 31.84 -3.83 -4.89
CA LYS A 180 33.00 -4.73 -4.97
C LYS A 180 33.78 -4.56 -6.28
N GLU A 181 33.11 -4.32 -7.40
CA GLU A 181 33.73 -4.02 -8.68
C GLU A 181 34.40 -2.63 -8.66
N ALA A 182 33.74 -1.61 -8.10
CA ALA A 182 34.35 -0.30 -7.89
C ALA A 182 35.51 -0.31 -6.87
N ALA A 183 35.49 -1.24 -5.90
CA ALA A 183 36.58 -1.42 -4.94
C ALA A 183 37.76 -2.23 -5.50
N ALA A 184 37.56 -3.02 -6.57
CA ALA A 184 38.65 -3.72 -7.26
C ALA A 184 39.49 -2.78 -8.13
N ASP A 185 38.92 -1.66 -8.58
CA ASP A 185 39.57 -0.69 -9.49
C ASP A 185 40.25 0.51 -8.80
N MET A 186 40.17 0.66 -7.46
CA MET A 186 40.79 1.79 -6.76
C MET A 186 41.66 1.35 -5.58
N THR A 187 42.98 1.55 -5.71
CA THR A 187 44.01 1.27 -4.70
C THR A 187 43.80 2.06 -3.39
N LYS A 188 44.20 1.42 -2.28
CA LYS A 188 44.01 1.75 -0.84
C LYS A 188 44.24 3.20 -0.35
N GLU A 189 44.65 4.13 -1.19
CA GLU A 189 45.03 5.50 -0.81
C GLU A 189 43.87 6.50 -0.95
N ALA A 190 42.91 6.26 -1.84
CA ALA A 190 41.72 7.12 -2.03
C ALA A 190 40.61 6.89 -1.00
N VAL A 191 40.59 5.73 -0.35
CA VAL A 191 39.58 5.35 0.66
C VAL A 191 39.77 6.14 1.95
N ALA A 192 41.01 6.36 2.39
CA ALA A 192 41.28 7.12 3.60
C ALA A 192 40.78 8.59 3.48
N LYS A 193 41.00 9.21 2.32
CA LYS A 193 40.68 10.62 2.08
C LYS A 193 39.17 10.87 1.93
N LYS A 194 38.44 9.95 1.29
CA LYS A 194 36.99 10.08 1.07
C LYS A 194 36.17 9.70 2.31
N VAL A 195 36.72 8.84 3.18
CA VAL A 195 36.11 8.51 4.48
C VAL A 195 36.23 9.69 5.45
N GLU A 196 37.36 10.42 5.47
CA GLU A 196 37.50 11.66 6.25
C GLU A 196 36.58 12.79 5.74
N GLU A 197 36.45 12.97 4.42
CA GLU A 197 35.54 13.98 3.85
C GLU A 197 34.06 13.65 4.13
N MET A 198 33.64 12.38 4.02
CA MET A 198 32.28 11.96 4.39
C MET A 198 32.02 12.04 5.90
N THR A 199 33.00 11.74 6.76
CA THR A 199 32.80 11.89 8.22
C THR A 199 32.73 13.36 8.62
N ALA A 200 33.47 14.24 7.96
CA ALA A 200 33.35 15.68 8.17
C ALA A 200 31.98 16.23 7.69
N GLU A 201 31.50 15.82 6.51
CA GLU A 201 30.22 16.27 5.97
C GLU A 201 29.02 15.74 6.77
N VAL A 202 29.10 14.50 7.26
CA VAL A 202 28.07 13.91 8.14
C VAL A 202 28.08 14.57 9.52
N THR A 203 29.26 14.88 10.09
CA THR A 203 29.33 15.56 11.40
C THR A 203 28.76 16.97 11.31
N GLN A 204 29.01 17.69 10.21
CA GLN A 204 28.50 19.03 9.97
C GLN A 204 26.97 19.05 9.74
N LYS A 205 26.44 18.11 8.96
CA LYS A 205 24.99 17.93 8.78
C LYS A 205 24.28 17.50 10.06
N VAL A 206 24.94 16.70 10.91
CA VAL A 206 24.41 16.30 12.21
C VAL A 206 24.39 17.49 13.19
N GLU A 207 25.39 18.37 13.20
CA GLU A 207 25.36 19.60 14.00
C GLU A 207 24.30 20.62 13.51
N GLU A 208 24.11 20.79 12.20
CA GLU A 208 23.02 21.62 11.65
C GLU A 208 21.64 21.04 11.98
N THR A 209 21.49 19.72 11.95
CA THR A 209 20.23 19.05 12.32
C THR A 209 19.98 19.17 13.82
N ILE A 210 21.00 19.05 14.67
CA ILE A 210 20.86 19.22 16.13
C ILE A 210 20.50 20.66 16.49
N ASN A 211 21.06 21.66 15.81
CA ASN A 211 20.75 23.07 16.06
C ASN A 211 19.36 23.48 15.54
N SER A 212 18.92 22.99 14.38
CA SER A 212 17.57 23.21 13.86
C SER A 212 16.48 22.51 14.70
N VAL A 213 16.80 21.35 15.28
CA VAL A 213 15.92 20.66 16.25
C VAL A 213 15.85 21.43 17.57
N LYS A 214 16.97 21.97 18.09
CA LYS A 214 16.94 22.83 19.30
C LYS A 214 16.10 24.10 19.11
N GLU A 215 16.20 24.77 17.96
CA GLU A 215 15.36 25.94 17.67
C GLU A 215 13.87 25.60 17.52
N THR A 216 13.55 24.38 17.07
CA THR A 216 12.16 23.91 16.92
C THR A 216 11.56 23.51 18.28
N THR A 217 12.35 22.88 19.16
CA THR A 217 11.92 22.50 20.51
C THR A 217 11.67 23.72 21.41
N THR A 218 12.50 24.76 21.34
CA THR A 218 12.30 26.01 22.11
C THR A 218 11.09 26.82 21.61
N LYS A 219 10.74 26.73 20.31
CA LYS A 219 9.53 27.36 19.77
C LYS A 219 8.25 26.60 20.13
N GLN A 220 8.28 25.28 20.27
CA GLN A 220 7.12 24.48 20.69
C GLN A 220 6.80 24.66 22.19
N GLU A 221 7.81 24.80 23.05
CA GLU A 221 7.63 25.01 24.49
C GLU A 221 6.96 26.38 24.79
N VAL A 222 7.37 27.44 24.07
CA VAL A 222 6.78 28.80 24.18
C VAL A 222 5.35 28.89 23.62
N VAL A 223 4.97 28.01 22.68
CA VAL A 223 3.61 27.95 22.13
C VAL A 223 2.67 27.18 23.05
N LEU A 224 3.14 26.12 23.70
CA LEU A 224 2.36 25.35 24.68
C LEU A 224 2.05 26.17 25.94
N GLU A 225 3.01 26.94 26.46
CA GLU A 225 2.81 27.77 27.65
C GLU A 225 1.77 28.90 27.40
N LYS A 226 1.80 29.53 26.21
CA LYS A 226 0.84 30.58 25.81
C LYS A 226 -0.58 30.06 25.53
N VAL A 227 -0.71 28.81 25.10
CA VAL A 227 -2.03 28.20 24.85
C VAL A 227 -2.68 27.79 26.18
N VAL A 228 -1.89 27.25 27.12
CA VAL A 228 -2.36 26.88 28.46
C VAL A 228 -2.79 28.11 29.27
N ASP A 229 -2.03 29.22 29.23
CA ASP A 229 -2.39 30.46 29.93
C ASP A 229 -3.65 31.15 29.37
N LYS A 230 -3.96 30.93 28.09
CA LYS A 230 -5.14 31.50 27.44
C LYS A 230 -6.41 30.75 27.83
N GLU A 231 -6.39 29.42 27.84
CA GLU A 231 -7.56 28.62 28.25
C GLU A 231 -7.86 28.74 29.75
N ILE A 232 -6.85 28.90 30.61
CA ILE A 232 -7.06 29.13 32.05
C ILE A 232 -7.71 30.51 32.34
N LYS A 233 -7.48 31.51 31.48
CA LYS A 233 -8.12 32.83 31.60
C LYS A 233 -9.58 32.81 31.14
N GLU A 234 -9.85 32.17 30.00
CA GLU A 234 -11.21 32.07 29.45
C GLU A 234 -12.13 31.24 30.37
N ALA A 235 -11.62 30.16 30.97
CA ALA A 235 -12.39 29.34 31.93
C ALA A 235 -12.71 30.06 33.26
N ASN A 236 -11.92 31.05 33.67
CA ASN A 236 -12.17 31.81 34.91
C ASN A 236 -13.14 33.00 34.70
N GLU A 237 -13.36 33.44 33.46
CA GLU A 237 -14.37 34.47 33.15
C GLU A 237 -15.79 33.88 33.02
N GLU A 238 -15.94 32.60 32.70
CA GLU A 238 -17.25 31.93 32.65
C GLU A 238 -17.81 31.51 34.02
N ILE A 239 -16.99 31.55 35.08
CA ILE A 239 -17.36 31.10 36.44
C ILE A 239 -17.70 32.28 37.37
N LYS A 240 -17.71 33.53 36.89
CA LYS A 240 -18.00 34.74 37.68
C LYS A 240 -19.27 35.45 37.25
#